data_AF-A0A8H7T195-F1
#
_entry.id   AF-A0A8H7T195-F1
#
_cell.length_a   1.000
_cell.length_b   1.000
_cell.length_c   1.000
_cell.angle_alpha   90.00
_cell.angle_beta   90.00
_cell.angle_gamma   90.00
#
_symmetry.space_group_name_H-M   'P 1'
#
loop_
_entity.id
_entity.type
_entity.pdbx_description
1 polymer ?
#
loop_
_entity_poly.entity_id
_entity_poly.type
_entity_poly.pdbx_seq_one_letter_code
_entity_poly.pdbx_strand_id
1 'polypeptide(L)'
;HGLSYTTFALRDLKVSSKGIQVVIENTGNMSGSEVLQLYISADREISSFKRPVKELKGFEKVRLEPQQVLTVKISIDKYSTAVWDENRDAWACEKGQYTALLFGGNQCLKGTHRAENSRMIGTEVLAQSINNPSLTEIVVLSRRPLPSSHPTSPKVKTLIIEDFLTYPASLLQDLSGAEACIWYSIPLPARTKAISMTIVNKTRALGGIPSRFPDLATARKVNIDYAFVAAKVFVETLSPQLGPDKKFRFLYVSGHAVDRDLSKQHRFFNDAIHIKVSLLFSSIS
;
A
#
# COMPACT_ATOMS: atom_id res chain seq x y z
N HIS A 1 -0.49 2.18 -34.86
CA HIS A 1 -1.66 2.28 -35.75
C HIS A 1 -1.96 0.90 -36.31
N GLY A 2 -3.23 0.48 -36.33
CA GLY A 2 -3.69 -0.73 -37.00
C GLY A 2 -4.95 -0.38 -37.79
N LEU A 3 -5.02 -0.83 -39.04
CA LEU A 3 -6.23 -0.71 -39.86
C LEU A 3 -7.05 -1.99 -39.71
N SER A 4 -8.37 -1.86 -39.89
CA SER A 4 -9.32 -2.97 -39.85
C SER A 4 -10.20 -2.92 -41.09
N TYR A 5 -10.63 -4.09 -41.57
CA TYR A 5 -11.63 -4.20 -42.65
C TYR A 5 -13.06 -3.89 -42.17
N THR A 6 -13.26 -3.67 -40.87
CA THR A 6 -14.50 -3.20 -40.26
C THR A 6 -14.26 -1.95 -39.40
N THR A 7 -15.32 -1.21 -39.10
CA THR A 7 -15.29 0.00 -38.28
C THR A 7 -15.82 -0.26 -36.88
N PHE A 8 -15.21 0.40 -35.89
CA PHE A 8 -15.61 0.30 -34.48
C PHE A 8 -15.98 1.68 -33.93
N ALA A 9 -17.02 1.71 -33.10
CA ALA A 9 -17.46 2.90 -32.39
C ALA A 9 -17.38 2.69 -30.87
N LEU A 10 -16.86 3.70 -30.16
CA LEU A 10 -16.77 3.77 -28.71
C LEU A 10 -17.73 4.82 -28.17
N ARG A 11 -18.40 4.51 -27.06
CA ARG A 11 -19.26 5.45 -26.33
C ARG A 11 -19.34 5.12 -24.85
N ASP A 12 -19.96 6.04 -24.10
CA ASP A 12 -20.30 5.87 -22.69
C ASP A 12 -19.09 5.52 -21.79
N LEU A 13 -17.96 6.18 -22.01
CA LEU A 13 -16.77 6.01 -21.17
C LEU A 13 -17.07 6.45 -19.74
N LYS A 14 -17.02 5.51 -18.81
CA LYS A 14 -17.11 5.72 -17.36
C LYS A 14 -15.74 5.49 -16.74
N VAL A 15 -15.28 6.45 -15.95
CA VAL A 15 -13.99 6.36 -15.24
C VAL A 15 -14.25 6.33 -13.73
N SER A 16 -13.60 5.39 -13.05
CA SER A 16 -13.65 5.22 -11.60
C SER A 16 -12.23 5.13 -11.01
N SER A 17 -12.14 5.04 -9.68
CA SER A 17 -10.85 4.79 -9.00
C SER A 17 -10.27 3.41 -9.29
N LYS A 18 -11.08 2.44 -9.72
CA LYS A 18 -10.66 1.04 -9.96
C LYS A 18 -10.40 0.73 -11.44
N GLY A 19 -10.73 1.65 -12.35
CA GLY A 19 -10.64 1.41 -13.78
C GLY A 19 -11.67 2.16 -14.60
N ILE A 20 -11.71 1.81 -15.89
CA ILE A 20 -12.63 2.36 -16.87
C ILE A 20 -13.61 1.28 -17.35
N GLN A 21 -14.79 1.73 -17.77
CA GLN A 21 -15.78 0.93 -18.47
C GLN A 21 -16.21 1.69 -19.72
N VAL A 22 -16.31 1.01 -20.85
CA VAL A 22 -16.67 1.61 -22.14
C VAL A 22 -17.54 0.67 -22.94
N VAL A 23 -18.44 1.21 -23.76
CA VAL A 23 -19.18 0.44 -24.76
C VAL A 23 -18.44 0.51 -26.08
N ILE A 24 -18.21 -0.64 -26.70
CA ILE A 24 -17.67 -0.79 -28.05
C ILE A 24 -18.68 -1.51 -28.94
N GLU A 25 -18.84 -1.02 -30.15
CA GLU A 25 -19.72 -1.56 -31.19
C GLU A 25 -18.94 -1.76 -32.48
N ASN A 26 -19.17 -2.88 -33.17
CA ASN A 26 -18.71 -3.07 -34.54
C ASN A 26 -19.77 -2.51 -35.51
N THR A 27 -19.53 -1.32 -36.05
CA THR A 27 -20.49 -0.62 -36.91
C THR A 27 -20.38 -1.02 -38.38
N GLY A 28 -19.40 -1.84 -38.75
CA GLY A 28 -19.22 -2.30 -40.12
C GLY A 28 -19.95 -3.60 -40.44
N ASN A 29 -19.69 -4.12 -41.64
CA ASN A 29 -20.38 -5.29 -42.20
C ASN A 29 -19.56 -6.59 -42.09
N MET A 30 -18.38 -6.55 -41.45
CA MET A 30 -17.50 -7.70 -41.31
C MET A 30 -17.14 -7.94 -39.85
N SER A 31 -16.98 -9.22 -39.48
CA SER A 31 -16.40 -9.58 -38.18
C SER A 31 -14.98 -9.02 -38.07
N GLY A 32 -14.59 -8.55 -36.89
CA GLY A 32 -13.27 -7.95 -36.69
C GLY A 32 -12.81 -8.01 -35.24
N SER A 33 -11.56 -7.64 -35.02
CA SER A 33 -11.03 -7.47 -33.66
C SER A 33 -10.43 -6.09 -33.48
N GLU A 34 -10.67 -5.50 -32.31
CA GLU A 34 -10.17 -4.19 -31.93
C GLU A 34 -9.36 -4.29 -30.63
N VAL A 35 -8.28 -3.52 -30.53
CA VAL A 35 -7.45 -3.41 -29.33
C VAL A 35 -7.69 -2.05 -28.70
N LEU A 36 -8.47 -2.04 -27.63
CA LEU A 36 -8.64 -0.87 -26.78
C LEU A 36 -7.36 -0.61 -26.00
N GLN A 37 -6.86 0.61 -26.02
CA GLN A 37 -5.61 1.01 -25.35
C GLN A 37 -5.88 2.15 -24.37
N LEU A 38 -5.68 1.87 -23.08
CA LEU A 38 -5.83 2.84 -22.01
C LEU A 38 -4.48 3.46 -21.68
N TYR A 39 -4.39 4.78 -21.88
CA TYR A 39 -3.26 5.58 -21.45
C TYR A 39 -3.63 6.47 -20.26
N ILE A 40 -2.68 6.66 -19.35
CA ILE A 40 -2.77 7.63 -18.26
C ILE A 40 -1.79 8.76 -18.53
N SER A 41 -2.28 9.99 -18.40
CA SER A 41 -1.49 11.22 -18.50
C SER A 41 -1.57 11.97 -17.19
N ALA A 42 -0.42 12.22 -16.58
CA ALA A 42 -0.31 13.10 -15.42
C ALA A 42 -0.24 14.54 -15.91
N ASP A 43 -0.92 15.45 -15.20
CA ASP A 43 -0.72 16.87 -15.44
C ASP A 43 0.74 17.24 -15.11
N ARG A 44 1.39 17.94 -16.05
CA ARG A 44 2.79 18.36 -15.92
C ARG A 44 2.97 19.38 -14.80
N GLU A 45 1.92 20.12 -14.44
CA GLU A 45 1.96 21.09 -13.36
C GLU A 45 1.88 20.44 -11.96
N ILE A 46 1.42 19.18 -11.90
CA ILE A 46 1.21 18.47 -10.62
C ILE A 46 2.40 17.55 -10.29
N SER A 47 3.05 16.98 -11.31
CA SER A 47 4.09 15.97 -11.12
C SER A 47 5.45 16.60 -10.81
N SER A 48 5.98 16.30 -9.62
CA SER A 48 7.36 16.64 -9.24
C SER A 48 8.41 15.79 -9.98
N PHE A 49 7.97 14.70 -10.62
CA PHE A 49 8.80 13.82 -11.43
C PHE A 49 8.70 14.15 -12.91
N LYS A 50 9.80 13.94 -13.65
CA LYS A 50 9.77 13.94 -15.12
C LYS A 50 9.01 12.71 -15.60
N ARG A 51 7.90 12.92 -16.31
CA ARG A 51 7.04 11.84 -16.82
C ARG A 51 6.81 11.96 -18.33
N PRO A 52 6.62 10.83 -19.04
CA PRO A 52 6.08 10.85 -20.39
C PRO A 52 4.75 11.60 -20.47
N VAL A 53 4.43 12.16 -21.64
CA VAL A 53 3.14 12.86 -21.88
C VAL A 53 1.95 11.96 -21.55
N LYS A 54 2.05 10.68 -21.90
CA LYS A 54 1.06 9.64 -21.59
C LYS A 54 1.77 8.29 -21.53
N GLU A 55 1.31 7.40 -20.67
CA GLU A 55 1.86 6.05 -20.48
C GLU A 55 0.76 5.02 -20.72
N LEU A 56 1.03 3.95 -21.47
CA LEU A 56 0.09 2.85 -21.67
C LEU A 56 -0.03 2.05 -20.35
N LYS A 57 -1.24 1.94 -19.81
CA LYS A 57 -1.51 1.27 -18.53
C LYS A 57 -2.41 0.05 -18.62
N GLY A 58 -3.10 -0.13 -19.73
CA GLY A 58 -3.86 -1.34 -20.00
C GLY A 58 -4.28 -1.42 -21.45
N PHE A 59 -4.57 -2.62 -21.91
CA PHE A 59 -5.19 -2.84 -23.20
C PHE A 59 -6.11 -4.05 -23.11
N GLU A 60 -7.14 -4.07 -23.95
CA GLU A 60 -8.07 -5.20 -24.08
C GLU A 60 -8.34 -5.45 -25.55
N LYS A 61 -8.16 -6.70 -25.99
CA LYS A 61 -8.48 -7.10 -27.37
C LYS A 61 -9.85 -7.77 -27.38
N VAL A 62 -10.78 -7.22 -28.14
CA VAL A 62 -12.13 -7.77 -28.30
C VAL A 62 -12.38 -8.17 -29.74
N ARG A 63 -13.11 -9.26 -29.93
CA ARG A 63 -13.64 -9.69 -31.22
C ARG A 63 -15.14 -9.43 -31.23
N LEU A 64 -15.63 -8.86 -32.32
CA LEU A 64 -17.02 -8.49 -32.49
C LEU A 64 -17.50 -8.95 -33.87
N GLU A 65 -18.66 -9.59 -33.89
CA GLU A 65 -19.45 -9.81 -35.10
C GLU A 65 -20.02 -8.48 -35.62
N PRO A 66 -20.45 -8.39 -36.90
CA PRO A 66 -21.10 -7.19 -37.41
C PRO A 66 -22.27 -6.75 -36.53
N GLN A 67 -22.36 -5.45 -36.24
CA GLN A 67 -23.40 -4.85 -35.38
C GLN A 67 -23.40 -5.32 -33.92
N GLN A 68 -22.40 -6.12 -33.50
CA GLN A 68 -22.30 -6.55 -32.12
C GLN A 68 -21.84 -5.40 -31.22
N VAL A 69 -22.44 -5.33 -30.02
CA VAL A 69 -22.10 -4.38 -28.96
C VAL A 69 -21.57 -5.14 -27.74
N LEU A 70 -20.47 -4.68 -27.17
CA LEU A 70 -19.91 -5.19 -25.93
C LEU A 70 -19.58 -4.05 -24.96
N THR A 71 -19.63 -4.36 -23.67
CA THR A 71 -19.12 -3.48 -22.63
C THR A 71 -17.79 -4.02 -22.13
N VAL A 72 -16.73 -3.23 -22.25
CA VAL A 72 -15.37 -3.61 -21.88
C VAL A 72 -14.93 -2.87 -20.62
N LYS A 73 -14.19 -3.55 -19.76
CA LYS A 73 -13.59 -2.97 -18.55
C LYS A 73 -12.08 -3.12 -18.61
N ILE A 74 -11.36 -2.04 -18.32
CA ILE A 74 -9.90 -2.06 -18.18
C ILE A 74 -9.57 -1.54 -16.78
N SER A 75 -8.89 -2.34 -15.96
CA SER A 75 -8.54 -1.98 -14.59
C SER A 75 -7.45 -0.91 -14.56
N ILE A 76 -7.58 0.01 -13.60
CA ILE A 76 -6.51 0.95 -13.21
C ILE A 76 -6.09 0.55 -11.81
N ASP A 77 -4.83 0.17 -11.65
CA ASP A 77 -4.26 -0.17 -10.34
C ASP A 77 -3.49 1.02 -9.74
N LYS A 78 -3.03 0.86 -8.50
CA LYS A 78 -2.24 1.91 -7.82
C LYS A 78 -0.90 2.22 -8.49
N TYR A 79 -0.40 1.35 -9.36
CA TYR A 79 0.86 1.54 -10.09
C TYR A 79 0.66 2.28 -11.42
N SER A 80 -0.58 2.32 -11.89
CA SER A 80 -0.98 3.01 -13.10
C SER A 80 -0.76 4.52 -13.02
N THR A 81 -0.68 5.07 -11.81
CA THR A 81 -0.35 6.48 -11.55
C THR A 81 0.97 6.68 -10.83
N ALA A 82 1.64 5.59 -10.40
CA ALA A 82 2.88 5.65 -9.64
C ALA A 82 4.12 5.91 -10.51
N VAL A 83 5.13 6.52 -9.89
CA VAL A 83 6.47 6.76 -10.42
C VAL A 83 7.49 6.17 -9.45
N TRP A 84 8.64 5.73 -9.96
CA TRP A 84 9.74 5.30 -9.10
C TRP A 84 10.46 6.51 -8.52
N ASP A 85 10.46 6.66 -7.19
CA ASP A 85 11.22 7.70 -6.49
C ASP A 85 12.57 7.12 -6.05
N GLU A 86 13.63 7.48 -6.79
CA GLU A 86 15.00 7.02 -6.53
C GLU A 86 15.49 7.39 -5.12
N ASN A 87 15.04 8.51 -4.55
CA ASN A 87 15.45 8.92 -3.21
C ASN A 87 14.81 8.03 -2.13
N ARG A 88 13.61 7.51 -2.40
CA ARG A 88 12.89 6.63 -1.48
C ARG A 88 13.21 5.15 -1.72
N ASP A 89 13.75 4.81 -2.89
CA ASP A 89 13.90 3.45 -3.38
C ASP A 89 12.55 2.71 -3.37
N ALA A 90 11.51 3.41 -3.85
CA ALA A 90 10.12 2.96 -3.75
C ALA A 90 9.22 3.59 -4.82
N TRP A 91 8.13 2.91 -5.14
CA TRP A 91 7.02 3.46 -5.91
C TRP A 91 6.28 4.54 -5.12
N ALA A 92 6.12 5.72 -5.71
CA ALA A 92 5.37 6.84 -5.16
C ALA A 92 4.18 7.17 -6.09
N CYS A 93 2.99 7.36 -5.51
CA CYS A 93 1.84 7.87 -6.24
C CYS A 93 1.56 9.29 -5.76
N GLU A 94 1.57 10.26 -6.68
CA GLU A 94 1.24 11.65 -6.41
C GLU A 94 -0.27 11.83 -6.47
N LYS A 95 -0.86 12.35 -5.39
CA LYS A 95 -2.26 12.74 -5.34
C LYS A 95 -2.49 13.80 -6.41
N GLY A 96 -3.50 13.57 -7.24
CA GLY A 96 -3.77 14.50 -8.32
C GLY A 96 -4.87 14.03 -9.24
N GLN A 97 -5.19 14.90 -10.18
CA GLN A 97 -6.07 14.60 -11.29
C GLN A 97 -5.22 14.10 -12.47
N TYR A 98 -5.58 12.93 -12.97
CA TYR A 98 -4.96 12.29 -14.12
C TYR A 98 -5.99 12.21 -15.24
N THR A 99 -5.52 12.33 -16.48
CA THR A 99 -6.37 12.13 -17.65
C THR A 99 -6.25 10.68 -18.12
N ALA A 100 -7.37 9.96 -18.12
CA ALA A 100 -7.50 8.67 -18.76
C ALA A 100 -7.87 8.88 -20.24
N LEU A 101 -7.02 8.37 -21.14
CA LEU A 101 -7.19 8.46 -22.59
C LEU A 101 -7.40 7.04 -23.13
N LEU A 102 -8.59 6.75 -23.64
CA LEU A 102 -8.91 5.46 -24.24
C LEU A 102 -8.91 5.58 -25.76
N PHE A 103 -8.01 4.86 -26.42
CA PHE A 103 -7.93 4.76 -27.87
C PHE A 103 -8.53 3.43 -28.34
N GLY A 104 -9.31 3.47 -29.42
CA GLY A 104 -9.84 2.29 -30.10
C GLY A 104 -10.62 2.72 -31.35
N GLY A 105 -10.57 1.90 -32.39
CA GLY A 105 -10.97 2.32 -33.73
C GLY A 105 -10.24 3.60 -34.13
N ASN A 106 -10.98 4.55 -34.68
CA ASN A 106 -10.49 5.89 -35.00
C ASN A 106 -10.86 6.94 -33.92
N GLN A 107 -11.21 6.50 -32.70
CA GLN A 107 -11.68 7.38 -31.64
C GLN A 107 -10.70 7.44 -30.45
N CYS A 108 -10.75 8.58 -29.76
CA CYS A 108 -10.08 8.80 -28.49
C CYS A 108 -11.09 9.41 -27.50
N LEU A 109 -11.49 8.63 -26.50
CA LEU A 109 -12.35 9.12 -25.41
C LEU A 109 -11.47 9.54 -24.23
N LYS A 110 -11.85 10.64 -23.58
CA LYS A 110 -11.13 11.19 -22.43
C LYS A 110 -12.00 11.16 -21.19
N GLY A 111 -11.42 10.81 -20.05
CA GLY A 111 -12.07 10.88 -18.76
C GLY A 111 -11.10 11.27 -17.66
N THR A 112 -11.65 11.65 -16.51
CA THR A 112 -10.86 12.07 -15.35
C THR A 112 -10.71 10.93 -14.36
N HIS A 113 -9.46 10.60 -14.00
CA HIS A 113 -9.12 9.68 -12.93
C HIS A 113 -8.46 10.46 -11.78
N ARG A 114 -9.00 10.37 -10.57
CA ARG A 114 -8.39 10.96 -9.39
C ARG A 114 -7.57 9.89 -8.67
N ALA A 115 -6.27 10.13 -8.53
CA ALA A 115 -5.42 9.30 -7.70
C ALA A 115 -5.24 9.95 -6.34
N GLU A 116 -5.25 9.13 -5.29
CA GLU A 116 -4.82 9.56 -3.97
C GLU A 116 -3.32 9.32 -3.81
N ASN A 117 -2.69 10.02 -2.86
CA ASN A 117 -1.29 9.75 -2.50
C ASN A 117 -1.15 8.27 -2.15
N SER A 118 0.00 7.66 -2.44
CA SER A 118 0.29 6.35 -1.86
C SER A 118 0.23 6.51 -0.33
N ARG A 119 -0.83 6.01 0.29
CA ARG A 119 -0.99 6.08 1.73
C ARG A 119 0.17 5.30 2.35
N MET A 120 0.80 5.89 3.36
CA MET A 120 1.75 5.13 4.16
C MET A 120 1.04 3.90 4.71
N ILE A 121 1.73 2.76 4.81
CA ILE A 121 1.12 1.50 5.28
C ILE A 121 0.41 1.71 6.63
N GLY A 122 1.00 2.49 7.55
CA GLY A 122 0.34 2.84 8.82
C GLY A 122 -0.99 3.59 8.66
N THR A 123 -1.10 4.52 7.71
CA THR A 123 -2.36 5.24 7.41
C THR A 123 -3.42 4.28 6.88
N GLU A 124 -3.03 3.35 6.01
CA GLU A 124 -3.97 2.39 5.43
C GLU A 124 -4.41 1.33 6.45
N VAL A 125 -3.49 0.83 7.28
CA VAL A 125 -3.82 -0.05 8.40
C VAL A 125 -4.80 0.63 9.34
N LEU A 126 -4.57 1.90 9.71
CA LEU A 126 -5.50 2.66 10.54
C LEU A 126 -6.88 2.79 9.87
N ALA A 127 -6.92 3.13 8.57
CA ALA A 127 -8.18 3.26 7.83
C ALA A 127 -8.97 1.94 7.78
N GLN A 128 -8.28 0.82 7.55
CA GLN A 128 -8.92 -0.50 7.56
C GLN A 128 -9.37 -0.92 8.96
N SER A 129 -8.58 -0.61 9.99
CA SER A 129 -8.97 -0.86 11.38
C SER A 129 -10.23 -0.09 11.76
N ILE A 130 -10.35 1.18 11.37
CA ILE A 130 -11.56 1.99 11.62
C ILE A 130 -12.80 1.35 10.98
N ASN A 131 -12.66 0.87 9.75
CA ASN A 131 -13.75 0.26 8.99
C ASN A 131 -14.06 -1.18 9.43
N ASN A 132 -13.25 -1.79 10.29
CA ASN A 132 -13.50 -3.13 10.79
C ASN A 132 -14.53 -3.08 11.94
N PRO A 133 -15.71 -3.70 11.79
CA PRO A 133 -16.74 -3.68 12.83
C PRO A 133 -16.31 -4.43 14.10
N SER A 134 -15.42 -5.42 13.99
CA SER A 134 -14.95 -6.23 15.12
C SER A 134 -13.97 -5.47 16.03
N LEU A 135 -13.41 -4.35 15.59
CA LEU A 135 -12.54 -3.51 16.42
C LEU A 135 -13.40 -2.45 17.13
N THR A 136 -13.37 -2.49 18.47
CA THR A 136 -14.10 -1.56 19.34
C THR A 136 -13.29 -0.30 19.61
N GLU A 137 -11.98 -0.45 19.82
CA GLU A 137 -11.06 0.64 20.15
C GLU A 137 -9.70 0.45 19.45
N ILE A 138 -9.08 1.57 19.07
CA ILE A 138 -7.80 1.64 18.37
C ILE A 138 -6.96 2.70 19.07
N VAL A 139 -5.87 2.27 19.71
CA VAL A 139 -4.90 3.18 20.31
C VAL A 139 -3.70 3.34 19.38
N VAL A 140 -3.45 4.58 18.93
CA VAL A 140 -2.32 4.92 18.08
C VAL A 140 -1.22 5.54 18.94
N LEU A 141 -0.13 4.79 19.14
CA LEU A 141 1.09 5.29 19.75
C LEU A 141 1.96 5.98 18.70
N SER A 142 2.26 7.27 18.89
CA SER A 142 3.05 8.04 17.94
C SER A 142 3.98 9.04 18.63
N ARG A 143 5.07 9.42 17.99
CA ARG A 143 5.94 10.52 18.44
C ARG A 143 5.44 11.91 18.04
N ARG A 144 4.41 11.98 17.19
CA ARG A 144 3.84 13.22 16.67
C ARG A 144 2.32 13.08 16.50
N PRO A 145 1.56 14.17 16.60
CA PRO A 145 0.13 14.16 16.28
C PRO A 145 -0.11 13.56 14.88
N LEU A 146 -1.21 12.82 14.74
CA LEU A 146 -1.64 12.35 13.44
C LEU A 146 -1.95 13.56 12.53
N PRO A 147 -1.49 13.56 11.27
CA PRO A 147 -1.83 14.62 10.32
C PRO A 147 -3.35 14.75 10.17
N SER A 148 -3.84 15.97 9.93
CA SER A 148 -5.27 16.27 9.74
C SER A 148 -5.93 15.55 8.55
N SER A 149 -5.12 14.98 7.65
CA SER A 149 -5.56 14.15 6.53
C SER A 149 -5.89 12.71 6.91
N HIS A 150 -5.64 12.29 8.15
CA HIS A 150 -5.96 10.94 8.62
C HIS A 150 -7.46 10.75 8.87
N PRO A 151 -7.99 9.53 8.69
CA PRO A 151 -9.38 9.23 9.01
C PRO A 151 -9.65 9.39 10.50
N THR A 152 -10.62 10.25 10.85
CA THR A 152 -11.08 10.45 12.23
C THR A 152 -12.18 9.45 12.56
N SER A 153 -12.15 8.89 13.77
CA SER A 153 -13.18 7.98 14.26
C SER A 153 -13.27 8.07 15.78
N PRO A 154 -14.46 7.94 16.39
CA PRO A 154 -14.59 7.83 17.84
C PRO A 154 -13.88 6.59 18.41
N LYS A 155 -13.58 5.59 17.56
CA LYS A 155 -12.80 4.40 17.94
C LYS A 155 -11.31 4.70 18.14
N VAL A 156 -10.80 5.84 17.69
CA VAL A 156 -9.37 6.12 17.63
C VAL A 156 -8.93 7.06 18.74
N LYS A 157 -8.04 6.58 19.60
CA LYS A 157 -7.34 7.37 20.63
C LYS A 157 -5.87 7.50 20.20
N THR A 158 -5.35 8.73 20.13
CA THR A 158 -3.93 8.96 19.82
C THR A 158 -3.17 9.32 21.09
N LEU A 159 -2.11 8.58 21.40
CA LEU A 159 -1.23 8.84 22.53
C LEU A 159 0.15 9.23 22.01
N ILE A 160 0.63 10.39 22.44
CA ILE A 160 1.94 10.89 22.06
C ILE A 160 2.97 10.42 23.07
N ILE A 161 3.97 9.69 22.59
CA ILE A 161 5.07 9.17 23.41
C ILE A 161 6.41 9.58 22.81
N GLU A 162 7.34 10.00 23.64
CA GLU A 162 8.65 10.50 23.19
C GLU A 162 9.66 9.36 22.98
N ASP A 163 9.63 8.37 23.89
CA ASP A 163 10.56 7.26 23.92
C ASP A 163 9.82 5.92 23.96
N PHE A 164 10.11 5.07 22.97
CA PHE A 164 9.55 3.72 22.87
C PHE A 164 10.35 2.68 23.66
N LEU A 165 11.37 3.08 24.43
CA LEU A 165 12.02 2.20 25.41
C LEU A 165 11.34 2.24 26.79
N THR A 166 10.42 3.17 27.01
CA THR A 166 9.83 3.40 28.34
C THR A 166 8.31 3.47 28.25
N TYR A 167 7.62 2.71 29.10
CA TYR A 167 6.16 2.63 29.14
C TYR A 167 5.65 2.90 30.56
N PRO A 168 5.29 4.16 30.88
CA PRO A 168 4.76 4.52 32.19
C PRO A 168 3.46 3.77 32.52
N ALA A 169 3.19 3.55 33.81
CA ALA A 169 1.99 2.85 34.24
C ALA A 169 0.68 3.49 33.75
N SER A 170 0.63 4.83 33.65
CA SER A 170 -0.51 5.56 33.09
C SER A 170 -0.75 5.23 31.61
N LEU A 171 0.32 5.13 30.81
CA LEU A 171 0.23 4.72 29.42
C LEU A 171 -0.24 3.27 29.29
N LEU A 172 0.25 2.37 30.15
CA LEU A 172 -0.18 0.97 30.16
C LEU A 172 -1.64 0.82 30.58
N GLN A 173 -2.13 1.67 31.48
CA GLN A 173 -3.53 1.75 31.84
C GLN A 173 -4.39 2.19 30.65
N ASP A 174 -3.92 3.16 29.85
CA ASP A 174 -4.59 3.57 28.61
C ASP A 174 -4.60 2.47 27.53
N LEU A 175 -3.72 1.48 27.63
CA LEU A 175 -3.63 0.31 26.73
C LEU A 175 -4.34 -0.93 27.29
N SER A 176 -4.91 -0.84 28.50
CA SER A 176 -5.62 -1.93 29.17
C SER A 176 -6.75 -2.47 28.28
N GLY A 177 -6.84 -3.78 28.14
CA GLY A 177 -7.82 -4.44 27.28
C GLY A 177 -7.44 -4.56 25.81
N ALA A 178 -6.30 -3.99 25.38
CA ALA A 178 -5.77 -4.24 24.04
C ALA A 178 -5.40 -5.73 23.88
N GLU A 179 -5.91 -6.36 22.83
CA GLU A 179 -5.65 -7.78 22.53
C GLU A 179 -4.50 -7.98 21.53
N ALA A 180 -4.12 -6.92 20.82
CA ALA A 180 -3.10 -6.98 19.80
C ALA A 180 -2.40 -5.63 19.58
N CYS A 181 -1.18 -5.69 19.05
CA CYS A 181 -0.42 -4.55 18.57
C CYS A 181 0.05 -4.83 17.14
N ILE A 182 -0.12 -3.85 16.25
CA ILE A 182 0.52 -3.84 14.92
C ILE A 182 1.65 -2.82 14.99
N TRP A 183 2.89 -3.32 14.98
CA TRP A 183 4.08 -2.50 14.99
C TRP A 183 4.61 -2.30 13.58
N TYR A 184 4.69 -1.05 13.13
CA TYR A 184 5.21 -0.72 11.81
C TYR A 184 6.47 0.13 11.91
N SER A 185 7.57 -0.35 11.33
CA SER A 185 8.79 0.42 11.15
C SER A 185 9.00 0.72 9.67
N ILE A 186 9.08 2.00 9.32
CA ILE A 186 9.50 2.43 7.98
C ILE A 186 10.96 2.87 8.06
N PRO A 187 11.81 2.45 7.11
CA PRO A 187 13.07 3.15 6.90
C PRO A 187 12.80 4.64 6.62
N LEU A 188 13.49 5.52 7.34
CA LEU A 188 13.50 6.96 7.08
C LEU A 188 13.78 7.25 5.59
N PRO A 189 13.24 8.31 4.99
CA PRO A 189 13.72 8.76 3.68
C PRO A 189 15.19 9.18 3.80
N ALA A 190 15.98 8.91 2.75
CA ALA A 190 17.40 9.23 2.72
C ALA A 190 17.62 10.76 2.80
N ARG A 191 17.81 11.29 4.02
CA ARG A 191 18.25 12.68 4.23
C ARG A 191 19.53 12.79 5.06
N THR A 192 20.11 11.67 5.49
CA THR A 192 21.33 11.62 6.29
C THR A 192 22.51 11.19 5.43
N LYS A 193 23.60 11.96 5.47
CA LYS A 193 24.85 11.69 4.74
C LYS A 193 25.32 10.25 5.02
N ALA A 194 25.65 9.54 3.95
CA ALA A 194 25.99 8.13 3.95
C ALA A 194 27.08 7.77 4.97
N ILE A 195 26.84 6.72 5.75
CA ILE A 195 27.90 5.94 6.40
C ILE A 195 28.61 5.14 5.30
N SER A 196 29.94 5.11 5.32
CA SER A 196 30.78 4.38 4.36
C SER A 196 30.31 2.92 4.17
N MET A 197 30.15 2.52 2.91
CA MET A 197 29.65 1.22 2.44
C MET A 197 30.43 0.00 2.95
N THR A 198 31.65 0.18 3.46
CA THR A 198 32.55 -0.92 3.84
C THR A 198 32.12 -1.69 5.11
N ILE A 199 31.23 -1.12 5.94
CA ILE A 199 30.80 -1.74 7.22
C ILE A 199 29.44 -2.48 7.09
N VAL A 200 28.72 -2.29 5.99
CA VAL A 200 27.30 -2.71 5.82
C VAL A 200 27.11 -4.23 5.70
N ASN A 201 28.18 -5.00 5.44
CA ASN A 201 28.09 -6.43 5.18
C ASN A 201 27.89 -7.33 6.41
N LYS A 202 27.82 -6.81 7.64
CA LYS A 202 27.71 -7.66 8.85
C LYS A 202 26.48 -7.47 9.74
N THR A 203 25.59 -6.50 9.48
CA THR A 203 24.41 -6.26 10.33
C THR A 203 23.20 -5.78 9.51
N ARG A 204 22.52 -6.70 8.84
CA ARG A 204 21.16 -6.44 8.32
C ARG A 204 20.18 -6.53 9.49
N ALA A 205 19.80 -5.38 10.05
CA ALA A 205 18.80 -5.31 11.11
C ALA A 205 17.38 -5.40 10.53
N LEU A 206 16.50 -6.14 11.21
CA LEU A 206 15.04 -6.13 11.00
C LEU A 206 14.53 -4.70 11.12
N GLY A 207 13.91 -4.09 10.11
CA GLY A 207 13.22 -2.79 10.26
C GLY A 207 13.62 -1.67 9.29
N GLY A 208 14.81 -1.71 8.68
CA GLY A 208 15.25 -0.69 7.72
C GLY A 208 16.73 -0.79 7.33
N ILE A 209 17.13 -0.02 6.31
CA ILE A 209 18.52 0.00 5.80
C ILE A 209 19.40 0.79 6.78
N PRO A 210 20.45 0.20 7.41
CA PRO A 210 21.28 0.89 8.40
C PRO A 210 21.92 2.18 7.92
N SER A 211 22.21 2.30 6.61
CA SER A 211 22.78 3.51 6.01
C SER A 211 21.87 4.74 6.04
N ARG A 212 20.58 4.58 6.37
CA ARG A 212 19.62 5.70 6.51
C ARG A 212 19.61 6.30 7.92
N PHE A 213 20.45 5.81 8.83
CA PHE A 213 20.57 6.30 10.19
C PHE A 213 21.92 7.03 10.37
N PRO A 214 22.02 7.97 11.34
CA PRO A 214 23.26 8.68 11.61
C PRO A 214 24.39 7.72 12.08
N ASP A 215 24.03 6.63 12.75
CA ASP A 215 24.96 5.62 13.26
C ASP A 215 24.25 4.26 13.45
N LEU A 216 25.04 3.20 13.65
CA LEU A 216 24.52 1.83 13.82
C LEU A 216 23.76 1.63 15.13
N ALA A 217 24.10 2.35 16.20
CA ALA A 217 23.39 2.24 17.47
C ALA A 217 21.98 2.83 17.34
N THR A 218 21.83 3.97 16.67
CA THR A 218 20.52 4.55 16.33
C THR A 218 19.74 3.63 15.40
N ALA A 219 20.38 3.02 14.41
CA ALA A 219 19.74 2.03 13.53
C ALA A 219 19.20 0.83 14.34
N ARG A 220 20.01 0.26 15.23
CA ARG A 220 19.59 -0.84 16.11
C ARG A 220 18.46 -0.43 17.04
N LYS A 221 18.58 0.74 17.67
CA LYS A 221 17.58 1.31 18.59
C LYS A 221 16.21 1.39 17.94
N VAL A 222 16.13 1.99 16.74
CA VAL A 222 14.85 2.24 16.05
C VAL A 222 14.26 0.95 15.46
N ASN A 223 15.11 0.11 14.87
CA ASN A 223 14.65 -1.01 14.08
C ASN A 223 14.36 -2.26 14.93
N ILE A 224 15.10 -2.44 16.04
CA ILE A 224 15.05 -3.62 16.90
C ILE A 224 14.58 -3.24 18.30
N ASP A 225 15.31 -2.37 19.00
CA ASP A 225 15.11 -2.22 20.46
C ASP A 225 13.72 -1.67 20.81
N TYR A 226 13.21 -0.69 20.07
CA TYR A 226 11.85 -0.17 20.31
C TYR A 226 10.78 -1.25 20.15
N ALA A 227 10.82 -2.03 19.06
CA ALA A 227 9.84 -3.08 18.83
C ALA A 227 9.95 -4.20 19.87
N PHE A 228 11.19 -4.57 20.24
CA PHE A 228 11.46 -5.60 21.22
C PHE A 228 10.97 -5.19 22.62
N VAL A 229 11.29 -3.99 23.07
CA VAL A 229 10.86 -3.48 24.38
C VAL A 229 9.33 -3.35 24.42
N ALA A 230 8.71 -2.82 23.37
CA ALA A 230 7.26 -2.76 23.26
C ALA A 230 6.62 -4.15 23.37
N ALA A 231 7.11 -5.11 22.58
CA ALA A 231 6.58 -6.47 22.59
C ALA A 231 6.72 -7.13 23.97
N LYS A 232 7.90 -7.00 24.58
CA LYS A 232 8.16 -7.54 25.92
C LYS A 232 7.21 -6.93 26.94
N VAL A 233 7.15 -5.60 27.03
CA VAL A 233 6.30 -4.89 27.98
C VAL A 233 4.84 -5.25 27.76
N PHE A 234 4.33 -5.24 26.52
CA PHE A 234 2.92 -5.52 26.25
C PHE A 234 2.55 -6.97 26.56
N VAL A 235 3.41 -7.94 26.25
CA VAL A 235 3.17 -9.34 26.62
C VAL A 235 3.19 -9.51 28.14
N GLU A 236 4.15 -8.91 28.85
CA GLU A 236 4.27 -9.05 30.31
C GLU A 236 3.15 -8.34 31.07
N THR A 237 2.63 -7.22 30.54
CA THR A 237 1.69 -6.36 31.26
C THR A 237 0.24 -6.48 30.78
N LEU A 238 0.01 -6.62 29.48
CA LEU A 238 -1.34 -6.67 28.89
C LEU A 238 -1.84 -8.11 28.76
N SER A 239 -0.97 -9.07 28.43
CA SER A 239 -1.41 -10.47 28.27
C SER A 239 -2.05 -11.07 29.52
N PRO A 240 -1.57 -10.80 30.77
CA PRO A 240 -2.22 -11.31 31.98
C PRO A 240 -3.61 -10.72 32.24
N GLN A 241 -3.92 -9.57 31.64
CA GLN A 241 -5.24 -8.94 31.75
C GLN A 241 -6.25 -9.56 30.78
N LEU A 242 -5.78 -10.34 29.81
CA LEU A 242 -6.63 -11.08 28.90
C LEU A 242 -7.12 -12.35 29.61
N GLY A 243 -8.34 -12.80 29.29
CA GLY A 243 -8.89 -14.04 29.83
C GLY A 243 -7.97 -15.25 29.59
N PRO A 244 -8.13 -16.35 30.34
CA PRO A 244 -7.19 -17.48 30.39
C PRO A 244 -6.88 -18.12 29.02
N ASP A 245 -7.82 -18.03 28.07
CA ASP A 245 -7.69 -18.60 26.72
C ASP A 245 -7.14 -17.62 25.67
N LYS A 246 -6.85 -16.38 26.06
CA LYS A 246 -6.40 -15.32 25.16
C LYS A 246 -4.92 -14.99 25.39
N LYS A 247 -4.20 -14.82 24.28
CA LYS A 247 -2.80 -14.36 24.27
C LYS A 247 -2.72 -13.02 23.54
N PHE A 248 -1.89 -12.11 24.06
CA PHE A 248 -1.63 -10.84 23.38
C PHE A 248 -0.89 -11.10 22.06
N ARG A 249 -1.38 -10.50 20.96
CA ARG A 249 -0.81 -10.69 19.62
C ARG A 249 0.02 -9.49 19.21
N PHE A 250 1.34 -9.67 19.08
CA PHE A 250 2.23 -8.62 18.57
C PHE A 250 2.64 -8.92 17.12
N LEU A 251 2.13 -8.13 16.17
CA LEU A 251 2.45 -8.22 14.75
C LEU A 251 3.52 -7.19 14.39
N TYR A 252 4.73 -7.64 14.08
CA TYR A 252 5.79 -6.78 13.56
C TYR A 252 5.79 -6.76 12.03
N VAL A 253 5.67 -5.58 11.44
CA VAL A 253 5.69 -5.35 10.00
C VAL A 253 6.89 -4.49 9.63
N SER A 254 7.86 -5.08 8.92
CA SER A 254 8.97 -4.36 8.31
C SER A 254 8.71 -4.16 6.82
N GLY A 255 9.01 -2.97 6.29
CA GLY A 255 8.86 -2.69 4.85
C GLY A 255 9.99 -3.22 3.97
N HIS A 256 11.09 -3.72 4.53
CA HIS A 256 12.25 -4.18 3.76
C HIS A 256 12.23 -5.71 3.64
N ALA A 257 12.29 -6.22 2.40
CA ALA A 257 12.29 -7.66 2.07
C ALA A 257 10.98 -8.46 2.30
N VAL A 258 9.81 -7.80 2.26
CA VAL A 258 8.52 -8.52 2.23
C VAL A 258 8.30 -9.12 0.85
N ASP A 259 8.38 -10.45 0.75
CA ASP A 259 7.98 -11.19 -0.44
C ASP A 259 6.44 -11.33 -0.46
N ARG A 260 5.81 -11.11 -1.62
CA ARG A 260 4.36 -11.28 -1.79
C ARG A 260 3.96 -12.75 -1.83
N ASP A 261 4.89 -13.61 -2.23
CA ASP A 261 4.69 -15.04 -2.28
C ASP A 261 5.01 -15.64 -0.90
N LEU A 262 3.96 -15.79 -0.09
CA LEU A 262 4.04 -16.35 1.25
C LEU A 262 4.50 -17.82 1.29
N SER A 263 4.59 -18.49 0.12
CA SER A 263 5.09 -19.86 0.01
C SER A 263 6.60 -19.95 -0.16
N LYS A 264 7.28 -18.83 -0.45
CA LYS A 264 8.74 -18.79 -0.63
C LYS A 264 9.47 -18.60 0.69
N GLN A 265 10.38 -19.53 0.98
CA GLN A 265 11.29 -19.41 2.11
C GLN A 265 12.39 -18.38 1.78
N HIS A 266 12.59 -17.39 2.64
CA HIS A 266 13.53 -16.29 2.40
C HIS A 266 14.96 -16.77 2.66
N ARG A 267 15.79 -16.83 1.60
CA ARG A 267 17.16 -17.39 1.59
C ARG A 267 18.14 -16.90 2.68
N PHE A 268 17.84 -15.79 3.35
CA PHE A 268 18.76 -15.12 4.29
C PHE A 268 18.18 -14.91 5.69
N PHE A 269 16.90 -15.22 5.89
CA PHE A 269 16.23 -15.06 7.17
C PHE A 269 15.34 -16.27 7.41
N ASN A 270 15.97 -17.42 7.70
CA ASN A 270 15.24 -18.66 7.99
C ASN A 270 14.28 -18.50 9.17
N ASP A 271 14.56 -17.57 10.09
CA ASP A 271 13.73 -17.27 11.26
C ASP A 271 12.64 -16.20 11.00
N ALA A 272 12.70 -15.49 9.86
CA ALA A 272 11.77 -14.38 9.57
C ALA A 272 10.48 -14.80 8.84
N ILE A 273 10.17 -16.10 8.75
CA ILE A 273 8.91 -16.57 8.15
C ILE A 273 8.20 -17.51 9.10
N HIS A 274 7.26 -16.94 9.85
CA HIS A 274 5.84 -17.33 9.81
C HIS A 274 5.08 -16.53 10.88
N ILE A 275 4.50 -15.38 10.50
CA ILE A 275 3.18 -15.05 11.04
C ILE A 275 2.20 -15.49 9.97
N LYS A 276 1.84 -16.78 10.02
CA LYS A 276 0.56 -17.21 9.45
C LYS A 276 -0.48 -16.30 10.09
N VAL A 277 -1.19 -15.51 9.31
CA VAL A 277 -2.53 -15.07 9.70
C VAL A 277 -3.37 -16.34 9.74
N SER A 278 -3.29 -17.08 10.84
CA SER A 278 -4.25 -18.12 11.15
C SER A 278 -5.53 -17.39 11.55
N LEU A 279 -6.35 -17.05 10.57
CA LEU A 279 -7.79 -17.20 10.72
C LEU A 279 -8.04 -18.71 10.85
N LEU A 280 -7.71 -19.29 11.99
CA LEU A 280 -8.09 -20.66 12.30
C LEU A 280 -9.53 -20.63 12.78
N PHE A 281 -10.44 -20.83 11.82
CA PHE A 281 -11.69 -21.52 12.10
C PHE A 281 -11.36 -23.01 12.37
N SER A 282 -11.78 -23.47 13.55
CA SER A 282 -12.11 -24.85 13.97
C SER A 282 -11.11 -26.00 13.70
N SER A 283 -10.75 -26.75 14.75
CA SER A 283 -11.45 -28.02 15.06
C SER A 283 -10.98 -28.65 16.37
N ILE A 284 -11.99 -29.13 17.10
CA ILE A 284 -12.06 -30.17 18.12
C ILE A 284 -10.93 -31.23 18.04
N SER A 285 -10.22 -31.44 19.15
CA SER A 285 -10.08 -32.73 19.86
C SER A 285 -9.36 -32.51 21.19
#